data_AF-A0A3N5EJ31-F1
#
_entry.id   AF-A0A3N5EJ31-F1
#
_cell.length_a   1.000
_cell.length_b   1.000
_cell.length_c   1.000
_cell.angle_alpha   90.00
_cell.angle_beta   90.00
_cell.angle_gamma   90.00
#
_symmetry.space_group_name_H-M   'P 1'
#
loop_
_entity.id
_entity.type
_entity.pdbx_description
1 polymer ?
#
loop_
_entity_poly.entity_id
_entity_poly.type
_entity_poly.pdbx_seq_one_letter_code
_entity_poly.pdbx_strand_id
1 'polypeptide(L)'
;MNPRYRGRAITLTFDQFKYGWTNALDEDEAKRLYDTYHVAGSGIALAQMANANLNPGTESKVDTKNPERGPLLILDGEKDHTVPWAIANASYKRQQRNPSVTEIKKMPNRGHSLTIDHGWQEVAQTALDFVKRFVPAKPS
;
A
#
# COMPACT_ATOMS: atom_id res chain seq x y z
N MET A 1 -9.50 -15.87 -13.77
CA MET A 1 -9.36 -14.53 -14.39
C MET A 1 -10.64 -14.24 -15.18
N ASN A 2 -11.39 -13.18 -14.84
CA ASN A 2 -12.64 -12.85 -15.56
C ASN A 2 -12.28 -12.25 -16.94
N PRO A 3 -12.80 -12.81 -18.07
CA PRO A 3 -12.50 -12.33 -19.43
C PRO A 3 -12.80 -10.85 -19.67
N ARG A 4 -13.70 -10.24 -18.88
CA ARG A 4 -14.10 -8.82 -19.03
C ARG A 4 -13.01 -7.79 -18.71
N TYR A 5 -11.91 -8.18 -18.07
CA TYR A 5 -10.83 -7.27 -17.64
C TYR A 5 -9.52 -7.42 -18.44
N ARG A 6 -9.46 -8.35 -19.41
CA ARG A 6 -8.28 -8.47 -20.28
C ARG A 6 -8.21 -7.29 -21.25
N GLY A 7 -7.11 -6.53 -21.19
CA GLY A 7 -6.81 -5.46 -22.14
C GLY A 7 -7.62 -4.17 -21.98
N ARG A 8 -8.33 -3.98 -20.85
CA ARG A 8 -9.11 -2.75 -20.59
C ARG A 8 -8.54 -1.98 -19.40
N ALA A 9 -8.47 -0.66 -19.54
CA ALA A 9 -8.22 0.24 -18.43
C ALA A 9 -9.51 0.36 -17.59
N ILE A 10 -9.38 0.27 -16.26
CA ILE A 10 -10.50 0.43 -15.32
C ILE A 10 -10.37 1.83 -14.73
N THR A 11 -11.30 2.70 -15.10
CA THR A 11 -11.45 4.04 -14.53
C THR A 11 -12.49 3.97 -13.42
N LEU A 12 -12.10 4.25 -12.19
CA LEU A 12 -13.07 4.37 -11.08
C LEU A 12 -13.96 5.60 -11.31
N THR A 13 -15.25 5.52 -10.97
CA THR A 13 -16.03 6.75 -10.79
C THR A 13 -15.54 7.51 -9.56
N PHE A 14 -15.95 8.77 -9.40
CA PHE A 14 -15.63 9.53 -8.19
C PHE A 14 -16.10 8.81 -6.92
N ASP A 15 -17.33 8.27 -6.89
CA ASP A 15 -17.84 7.53 -5.74
C ASP A 15 -17.01 6.27 -5.41
N GLN A 16 -16.55 5.55 -6.44
CA GLN A 16 -15.68 4.39 -6.26
C GLN A 16 -14.30 4.79 -5.74
N PHE A 17 -13.75 5.89 -6.22
CA PHE A 17 -12.49 6.45 -5.72
C PHE A 17 -12.65 6.94 -4.27
N LYS A 18 -13.74 7.65 -3.97
CA LYS A 18 -14.08 8.08 -2.60
C LYS A 18 -14.18 6.89 -1.64
N TYR A 19 -14.82 5.80 -2.06
CA TYR A 19 -14.92 4.61 -1.24
C TYR A 19 -13.60 3.86 -1.06
N GLY A 20 -12.81 3.68 -2.14
CA GLY A 20 -11.62 2.85 -2.12
C GLY A 20 -10.34 3.58 -1.68
N TRP A 21 -10.22 4.86 -2.02
CA TRP A 21 -9.00 5.63 -1.87
C TRP A 21 -9.06 6.69 -0.77
N THR A 22 -10.09 7.53 -0.81
CA THR A 22 -10.16 8.76 0.00
C THR A 22 -11.27 8.71 1.05
N ASN A 23 -11.65 7.52 1.51
CA ASN A 23 -12.75 7.30 2.45
C ASN A 23 -12.49 7.87 3.87
N ALA A 24 -11.24 8.27 4.13
CA ALA A 24 -10.84 8.93 5.37
C ALA A 24 -10.72 10.46 5.24
N LEU A 25 -11.03 11.03 4.07
CA LEU A 25 -10.88 12.46 3.77
C LEU A 25 -12.24 13.16 3.68
N ASP A 26 -12.22 14.48 3.75
CA ASP A 26 -13.36 15.28 3.33
C ASP A 26 -13.57 15.22 1.80
N GLU A 27 -14.76 15.61 1.37
CA GLU A 27 -15.15 15.50 -0.04
C GLU A 27 -14.37 16.45 -0.95
N ASP A 28 -14.00 17.64 -0.47
CA ASP A 28 -13.28 18.62 -1.27
C ASP A 28 -11.86 18.13 -1.57
N GLU A 29 -11.17 17.57 -0.58
CA GLU A 29 -9.88 16.92 -0.78
C GLU A 29 -10.00 15.68 -1.65
N ALA A 30 -10.98 14.82 -1.39
CA ALA A 30 -11.24 13.65 -2.23
C ALA A 30 -11.41 14.04 -3.70
N LYS A 31 -12.16 15.11 -3.98
CA LYS A 31 -12.39 15.61 -5.35
C LYS A 31 -11.12 16.17 -5.96
N ARG A 32 -10.34 16.96 -5.22
CA ARG A 32 -9.04 17.46 -5.68
C ARG A 32 -8.08 16.32 -6.03
N LEU A 33 -7.99 15.29 -5.18
CA LEU A 33 -7.13 14.14 -5.43
C LEU A 33 -7.61 13.32 -6.64
N TYR A 34 -8.93 13.15 -6.80
CA TYR A 34 -9.49 12.53 -7.98
C TYR A 34 -9.11 13.29 -9.26
N ASP A 35 -9.36 14.61 -9.29
CA ASP A 35 -9.10 15.41 -10.49
C ASP A 35 -7.60 15.52 -10.82
N THR A 36 -6.72 15.41 -9.83
CA THR A 36 -5.26 15.59 -9.99
C THR A 36 -4.54 14.27 -10.29
N TYR A 37 -4.88 13.20 -9.58
CA TYR A 37 -4.10 11.96 -9.57
C TYR A 37 -4.84 10.76 -10.15
N HIS A 38 -6.16 10.83 -10.33
CA HIS A 38 -6.91 9.69 -10.85
C HIS A 38 -6.63 9.50 -12.34
N VAL A 39 -6.09 8.34 -12.66
CA VAL A 39 -5.91 7.87 -14.04
C VAL A 39 -6.48 6.46 -14.15
N ALA A 40 -6.86 6.07 -15.36
CA ALA A 40 -7.38 4.73 -15.61
C ALA A 40 -6.31 3.69 -15.26
N GLY A 41 -6.60 2.85 -14.26
CA GLY A 41 -5.68 1.80 -13.81
C GLY A 41 -5.67 0.61 -14.78
N SER A 42 -4.57 -0.12 -14.84
CA SER A 42 -4.53 -1.37 -15.60
C SER A 42 -5.45 -2.41 -14.96
N GLY A 43 -6.47 -2.89 -15.69
CA GLY A 43 -7.35 -3.96 -15.22
C GLY A 43 -6.63 -5.28 -14.92
N ILE A 44 -5.43 -5.47 -15.48
CA ILE A 44 -4.57 -6.62 -15.21
C ILE A 44 -3.95 -6.52 -13.81
N ALA A 45 -3.43 -5.35 -13.43
CA ALA A 45 -2.86 -5.14 -12.10
C ALA A 45 -3.92 -5.32 -11.00
N LEU A 46 -5.13 -4.80 -11.22
CA LEU A 46 -6.25 -5.00 -10.29
C LEU A 46 -6.66 -6.47 -10.17
N ALA A 47 -6.73 -7.19 -11.30
CA ALA A 47 -7.04 -8.63 -11.31
C ALA A 47 -5.94 -9.48 -10.67
N GLN A 48 -4.68 -9.06 -10.77
CA GLN A 48 -3.55 -9.69 -10.08
C GLN A 48 -3.62 -9.45 -8.58
N MET A 49 -3.90 -8.22 -8.12
CA MET A 49 -4.10 -7.92 -6.70
C MET A 49 -5.28 -8.71 -6.11
N ALA A 50 -6.42 -8.77 -6.82
CA ALA A 50 -7.60 -9.52 -6.39
C ALA A 50 -7.33 -11.04 -6.28
N ASN A 51 -6.51 -11.60 -7.16
CA ASN A 51 -6.16 -13.03 -7.16
C ASN A 51 -4.88 -13.35 -6.36
N ALA A 52 -4.13 -12.36 -5.86
CA ALA A 52 -2.89 -12.59 -5.14
C ALA A 52 -3.11 -13.40 -3.84
N ASN A 53 -4.30 -13.30 -3.24
CA ASN A 53 -4.71 -14.11 -2.09
C ASN A 53 -5.20 -15.51 -2.47
N LEU A 54 -5.59 -15.75 -3.72
CA LEU A 54 -6.22 -17.00 -4.19
C LEU A 54 -5.28 -17.90 -4.98
N ASN A 55 -4.11 -17.41 -5.39
CA ASN A 55 -3.17 -18.18 -6.22
C ASN A 55 -1.77 -18.26 -5.57
N PRO A 56 -1.42 -19.37 -4.90
CA PRO A 56 -0.07 -19.58 -4.34
C PRO A 56 1.03 -19.73 -5.40
N GLY A 57 0.67 -19.77 -6.69
CA GLY A 57 1.58 -19.82 -7.84
C GLY A 57 1.62 -18.54 -8.67
N THR A 58 1.59 -17.35 -8.06
CA THR A 58 1.85 -16.09 -8.78
C THR A 58 3.31 -16.02 -9.25
N GLU A 59 3.55 -15.42 -10.42
CA GLU A 59 4.89 -15.22 -11.02
C GLU A 59 5.82 -14.36 -10.13
N SER A 60 5.26 -13.68 -9.12
CA SER A 60 5.96 -12.86 -8.14
C SER A 60 6.36 -13.64 -6.88
N LYS A 61 7.33 -14.56 -7.02
CA LYS A 61 8.01 -15.17 -5.86
C LYS A 61 9.04 -14.20 -5.28
N VAL A 62 8.76 -13.66 -4.11
CA VAL A 62 9.73 -12.88 -3.32
C VAL A 62 10.43 -13.82 -2.33
N ASP A 63 11.76 -13.83 -2.32
CA ASP A 63 12.53 -14.48 -1.25
C ASP A 63 12.44 -13.64 0.04
N THR A 64 11.39 -13.86 0.81
CA THR A 64 11.15 -13.14 2.07
C THR A 64 12.18 -13.48 3.15
N LYS A 65 12.98 -14.53 2.96
CA LYS A 65 13.99 -15.00 3.93
C LYS A 65 15.42 -14.59 3.56
N ASN A 66 15.62 -13.87 2.45
CA ASN A 66 16.94 -13.39 2.04
C ASN A 66 17.60 -12.58 3.19
N PRO A 67 18.71 -13.06 3.78
CA PRO A 67 19.35 -12.37 4.90
C PRO A 67 19.84 -10.95 4.54
N GLU A 68 20.09 -10.68 3.25
CA GLU A 68 20.56 -9.37 2.74
C GLU A 68 19.44 -8.33 2.52
N ARG A 69 18.17 -8.66 2.83
CA ARG A 69 17.02 -7.76 2.60
C ARG A 69 17.06 -6.48 3.45
N GLY A 70 17.79 -6.50 4.55
CA GLY A 70 17.84 -5.41 5.51
C GLY A 70 16.51 -5.15 6.25
N PRO A 71 16.42 -4.06 7.02
CA PRO A 71 15.22 -3.70 7.77
C PRO A 71 14.04 -3.35 6.85
N LEU A 72 12.83 -3.81 7.20
CA LEU A 72 11.59 -3.53 6.47
C LEU A 72 10.54 -2.93 7.40
N LEU A 73 9.87 -1.87 6.93
CA LEU A 73 8.66 -1.33 7.54
C LEU A 73 7.49 -1.50 6.57
N ILE A 74 6.37 -2.01 7.07
CA ILE A 74 5.08 -2.05 6.39
C ILE A 74 4.16 -1.01 7.03
N LEU A 75 3.62 -0.09 6.23
CA LEU A 75 2.64 0.90 6.65
C LEU A 75 1.27 0.56 6.06
N ASP A 76 0.24 0.63 6.91
CA ASP A 76 -1.16 0.33 6.58
C ASP A 76 -2.04 1.50 6.98
N GLY A 77 -2.99 1.92 6.14
CA GLY A 77 -4.01 2.88 6.52
C GLY A 77 -5.12 2.18 7.32
N GLU A 78 -5.43 2.65 8.54
CA GLU A 78 -6.46 2.03 9.39
C GLU A 78 -7.81 1.83 8.70
N LYS A 79 -8.17 2.77 7.82
CA LYS A 79 -9.43 2.81 7.09
C LYS A 79 -9.26 2.36 5.64
N ASP A 80 -8.16 1.74 5.24
CA ASP A 80 -7.93 1.32 3.87
C ASP A 80 -8.94 0.23 3.43
N HIS A 81 -9.81 0.60 2.49
CA HIS A 81 -10.79 -0.31 1.88
C HIS A 81 -10.24 -1.08 0.67
N THR A 82 -9.14 -0.59 0.07
CA THR A 82 -8.53 -1.20 -1.12
C THR A 82 -7.57 -2.32 -0.72
N VAL A 83 -6.73 -2.09 0.29
CA VAL A 83 -5.82 -3.09 0.87
C VAL A 83 -6.08 -3.18 2.37
N PRO A 84 -7.03 -4.04 2.81
CA PRO A 84 -7.35 -4.15 4.22
C PRO A 84 -6.19 -4.66 5.07
N TRP A 85 -6.19 -4.30 6.36
CA TRP A 85 -5.20 -4.74 7.37
C TRP A 85 -4.83 -6.23 7.31
N ALA A 86 -5.80 -7.11 7.00
CA ALA A 86 -5.54 -8.55 6.90
C ALA A 86 -4.44 -8.88 5.87
N ILE A 87 -4.36 -8.13 4.78
CA ILE A 87 -3.37 -8.31 3.71
C ILE A 87 -1.99 -7.80 4.16
N ALA A 88 -1.93 -6.60 4.73
CA ALA A 88 -0.70 -6.04 5.29
C ALA A 88 -0.13 -6.94 6.40
N ASN A 89 -0.99 -7.40 7.32
CA ASN A 89 -0.62 -8.30 8.40
C ASN A 89 -0.19 -9.70 7.91
N ALA A 90 -0.83 -10.24 6.87
CA ALA A 90 -0.40 -11.49 6.24
C ALA A 90 1.00 -11.34 5.62
N SER A 91 1.26 -10.22 4.95
CA SER A 91 2.58 -9.88 4.42
C SER A 91 3.61 -9.75 5.55
N TYR A 92 3.28 -9.04 6.63
CA TYR A 92 4.13 -8.92 7.81
C TYR A 92 4.50 -10.28 8.40
N LYS A 93 3.53 -11.17 8.64
CA LYS A 93 3.78 -12.53 9.17
C LYS A 93 4.71 -13.36 8.29
N ARG A 94 4.71 -13.13 6.97
CA ARG A 94 5.65 -13.77 6.04
C ARG A 94 7.03 -13.15 6.12
N GLN A 95 7.09 -11.82 6.12
CA GLN A 95 8.34 -11.05 6.11
C GLN A 95 9.10 -11.12 7.43
N GLN A 96 8.41 -11.20 8.58
CA GLN A 96 9.03 -11.27 9.91
C GLN A 96 9.86 -12.56 10.13
N ARG A 97 9.77 -13.55 9.23
CA ARG A 97 10.59 -14.78 9.27
C ARG A 97 12.05 -14.53 8.86
N ASN A 98 12.38 -13.34 8.40
CA ASN A 98 13.73 -12.90 8.07
C ASN A 98 14.52 -12.57 9.35
N PRO A 99 15.84 -12.79 9.41
CA PRO A 99 16.65 -12.35 10.54
C PRO A 99 16.72 -10.82 10.70
N SER A 100 16.55 -10.05 9.62
CA SER A 100 16.51 -8.59 9.67
C SER A 100 15.21 -8.06 10.26
N VAL A 101 15.29 -6.89 10.91
CA VAL A 101 14.13 -6.22 11.52
C VAL A 101 12.98 -6.09 10.51
N THR A 102 11.79 -6.45 10.98
CA THR A 102 10.55 -6.25 10.22
C THR A 102 9.52 -5.67 11.17
N GLU A 103 8.96 -4.52 10.81
CA GLU A 103 7.93 -3.83 11.59
C GLU A 103 6.69 -3.61 10.72
N ILE A 104 5.53 -3.54 11.37
CA ILE A 104 4.29 -3.10 10.77
C ILE A 104 3.65 -2.03 11.65
N LYS A 105 3.14 -0.96 11.03
CA LYS A 105 2.39 0.07 11.73
C LYS A 105 1.13 0.43 10.97
N LYS A 106 0.02 0.44 11.70
CA LYS A 106 -1.27 0.95 11.24
C LYS A 106 -1.35 2.44 11.55
N MET A 107 -1.63 3.24 10.53
CA MET A 107 -1.75 4.69 10.59
C MET A 107 -3.20 5.06 10.92
N PRO A 108 -3.48 5.63 12.10
CA PRO A 108 -4.84 5.96 12.50
C PRO A 108 -5.48 6.97 11.55
N ASN A 109 -6.77 6.80 11.28
CA ASN A 109 -7.55 7.71 10.43
C ASN A 109 -7.00 7.92 9.00
N ARG A 110 -6.22 6.98 8.45
CA ARG A 110 -5.72 7.04 7.06
C ARG A 110 -6.40 6.00 6.18
N GLY A 111 -6.71 6.38 4.94
CA GLY A 111 -7.21 5.50 3.88
C GLY A 111 -6.09 5.04 2.94
N HIS A 112 -6.44 4.59 1.74
CA HIS A 112 -5.45 4.16 0.74
C HIS A 112 -4.65 5.33 0.15
N SER A 113 -5.18 6.56 0.23
CA SER A 113 -4.51 7.80 -0.22
C SER A 113 -3.38 8.29 0.67
N LEU A 114 -3.01 7.56 1.73
CA LEU A 114 -2.13 8.01 2.82
C LEU A 114 -0.76 8.60 2.39
N THR A 115 -0.31 8.35 1.16
CA THR A 115 0.95 8.88 0.63
C THR A 115 0.80 10.17 -0.19
N ILE A 116 -0.43 10.59 -0.49
CA ILE A 116 -0.76 11.72 -1.37
C ILE A 116 -1.83 12.67 -0.79
N ASP A 117 -2.51 12.28 0.29
CA ASP A 117 -3.44 13.17 1.02
C ASP A 117 -2.71 14.08 2.01
N HIS A 118 -3.40 15.06 2.60
CA HIS A 118 -2.86 16.04 3.55
C HIS A 118 -2.05 15.41 4.71
N GLY A 119 -2.28 14.13 5.01
CA GLY A 119 -1.59 13.36 6.03
C GLY A 119 -0.22 12.81 5.65
N TRP A 120 0.17 12.90 4.37
CA TRP A 120 1.35 12.22 3.83
C TRP A 120 2.63 12.50 4.64
N GLN A 121 2.74 13.69 5.24
CA GLN A 121 3.90 14.07 6.05
C GLN A 121 4.07 13.19 7.29
N GLU A 122 2.99 12.75 7.93
CA GLU A 122 3.03 11.83 9.08
C GLU A 122 3.52 10.43 8.67
N VAL A 123 3.06 9.97 7.51
CA VAL A 123 3.49 8.70 6.90
C VAL A 123 4.97 8.76 6.54
N ALA A 124 5.40 9.86 5.90
CA ALA A 124 6.79 10.10 5.54
C ALA A 124 7.69 10.20 6.78
N GLN A 125 7.25 10.89 7.82
CA GLN A 125 7.98 11.02 9.08
C GLN A 125 8.13 9.67 9.78
N THR A 126 7.06 8.87 9.83
CA THR A 126 7.10 7.50 10.38
C THR A 126 8.12 6.63 9.63
N ALA A 127 8.16 6.71 8.30
CA ALA A 127 9.14 5.98 7.50
C ALA A 127 10.57 6.50 7.73
N LEU A 128 10.75 7.82 7.81
CA LEU A 128 12.05 8.44 8.06
C LEU A 128 12.62 8.06 9.43
N ASP A 129 11.80 8.06 10.48
CA ASP A 129 12.20 7.64 11.83
C ASP A 129 12.60 6.17 11.88
N PHE A 130 11.92 5.31 11.10
CA PHE A 130 12.36 3.93 10.91
C PHE A 130 13.73 3.87 10.25
N VAL A 131 13.92 4.54 9.11
CA VAL A 131 15.18 4.52 8.35
C VAL A 131 16.36 5.03 9.17
N LYS A 132 16.17 6.10 9.94
CA LYS A 132 17.21 6.69 10.81
C LYS A 132 17.75 5.74 11.87
N ARG A 133 17.00 4.70 12.27
CA ARG A 133 17.49 3.67 13.20
C ARG A 133 18.51 2.71 12.57
N PHE A 134 18.58 2.67 11.24
CA PHE A 134 19.37 1.67 10.52
C PHE A 134 20.38 2.26 9.53
N VAL A 135 20.30 3.57 9.26
CA VAL A 135 21.28 4.29 8.45
C VAL A 135 22.29 4.96 9.41
N PRO A 136 23.60 4.74 9.24
CA PRO A 136 24.62 5.46 10.00
C PRO A 136 24.44 6.98 9.84
N ALA A 137 24.64 7.74 10.90
CA ALA A 137 24.71 9.19 10.80
C ALA A 137 25.76 9.57 9.75
N LYS A 138 25.43 10.50 8.83
CA LYS A 138 26.44 11.03 7.91
C LYS A 138 27.59 11.59 8.75
N PRO A 139 28.84 11.22 8.46
CA PRO A 139 29.97 11.91 9.06
C PRO A 139 29.89 13.39 8.68
N SER A 140 29.99 14.24 9.70
CA SER A 140 30.07 15.70 9.61
C SER A 140 31.32 16.15 8.88
#